data_AF-A0A2U2B3C0-F1
#
_entry.id   AF-A0A2U2B3C0-F1
#
_cell.length_a   1.000
_cell.length_b   1.000
_cell.length_c   1.000
_cell.angle_alpha   90.00
_cell.angle_beta   90.00
_cell.angle_gamma   90.00
#
_symmetry.space_group_name_H-M   'P 1'
#
loop_
_entity.id
_entity.type
_entity.pdbx_description
1 polymer ?
#
loop_
_entity_poly.entity_id
_entity_poly.type
_entity_poly.pdbx_seq_one_letter_code
_entity_poly.pdbx_strand_id
1 'polypeptide(L)'
;MIHISNDFGDMIFDANVGFMSSNADKYLQLSGNPSFVDVMKSIEKRISQYDYKCVSEDQIEQKAKYIKDGDIIAFCSNIEGLDVAHTALAYHIDNQLHFIHASTTEDKVVVSEKSMAGYVKDRKNVYGILVARPVFKN
;
A
#
# COMPACT_ATOMS: atom_id res chain seq x y z
N MET A 1 -8.60 10.73 -7.35
CA MET A 1 -7.25 10.73 -6.75
C MET A 1 -6.23 10.50 -7.86
N ILE A 2 -4.96 10.84 -7.62
CA ILE A 2 -3.85 10.67 -8.57
C ILE A 2 -2.71 9.90 -7.90
N HIS A 3 -2.05 8.98 -8.61
CA HIS A 3 -0.88 8.24 -8.13
C HIS A 3 0.37 9.09 -8.27
N ILE A 4 0.72 9.86 -7.25
CA ILE A 4 1.82 10.83 -7.30
C ILE A 4 3.20 10.14 -7.21
N SER A 5 3.27 8.94 -6.65
CA SER A 5 4.54 8.19 -6.60
C SER A 5 5.07 7.82 -8.00
N ASN A 6 4.24 7.86 -9.05
CA ASN A 6 4.72 7.69 -10.42
C ASN A 6 5.71 8.78 -10.87
N ASP A 7 5.61 9.97 -10.29
CA ASP A 7 6.44 11.12 -10.67
C ASP A 7 7.82 11.11 -10.00
N PHE A 8 7.93 10.50 -8.82
CA PHE A 8 9.14 10.57 -8.00
C PHE A 8 9.60 9.22 -7.42
N GLY A 9 8.87 8.13 -7.63
CA GLY A 9 9.25 6.77 -7.24
C GLY A 9 10.51 6.30 -7.97
N ASP A 10 11.35 5.54 -7.27
CA ASP A 10 12.63 5.01 -7.76
C ASP A 10 12.55 3.56 -8.21
N MET A 11 11.48 2.86 -7.86
CA MET A 11 11.34 1.43 -8.11
C MET A 11 10.03 1.14 -8.82
N ILE A 12 10.05 0.18 -9.74
CA ILE A 12 8.83 -0.36 -10.36
C ILE A 12 8.03 -1.11 -9.28
N PHE A 13 6.74 -0.81 -9.20
CA PHE A 13 5.83 -1.49 -8.30
C PHE A 13 5.48 -2.89 -8.84
N ASP A 14 5.59 -3.90 -7.99
CA ASP A 14 5.11 -5.24 -8.32
C ASP A 14 3.60 -5.32 -8.14
N ALA A 15 2.87 -5.21 -9.26
CA ALA A 15 1.41 -5.30 -9.28
C ALA A 15 0.89 -6.75 -9.37
N ASN A 16 1.76 -7.77 -9.34
CA ASN A 16 1.34 -9.17 -9.51
C ASN A 16 0.47 -9.63 -8.35
N VAL A 17 -0.84 -9.68 -8.59
CA VAL A 17 -1.84 -10.13 -7.64
C VAL A 17 -2.43 -11.49 -8.01
N GLY A 18 -2.78 -12.26 -7.00
CA GLY A 18 -3.30 -13.63 -7.11
C GLY A 18 -3.66 -14.29 -5.78
N PHE A 19 -3.49 -13.58 -4.66
CA PHE A 19 -3.62 -14.15 -3.32
C PHE A 19 -5.05 -14.62 -3.03
N MET A 20 -6.07 -13.85 -3.42
CA MET A 20 -7.45 -14.16 -3.05
C MET A 20 -7.92 -15.43 -3.76
N SER A 21 -7.73 -15.54 -5.07
CA SER A 21 -8.15 -16.73 -5.82
C SER A 21 -7.36 -17.99 -5.43
N SER A 22 -6.08 -17.84 -5.09
CA SER A 22 -5.22 -18.96 -4.64
C SER A 22 -5.48 -19.39 -3.18
N ASN A 23 -6.17 -18.55 -2.39
CA ASN A 23 -6.49 -18.80 -0.98
C ASN A 23 -7.99 -18.60 -0.71
N ALA A 24 -8.85 -19.09 -1.62
CA ALA A 24 -10.30 -18.85 -1.58
C ALA A 24 -10.96 -19.33 -0.27
N ASP A 25 -10.38 -20.33 0.40
CA ASP A 25 -10.81 -20.87 1.69
C ASP A 25 -10.74 -19.84 2.83
N LYS A 26 -9.86 -18.82 2.73
CA LYS A 26 -9.73 -17.75 3.72
C LYS A 26 -10.86 -16.72 3.66
N TYR A 27 -11.69 -16.75 2.61
CA TYR A 27 -12.72 -15.75 2.35
C TYR A 27 -14.09 -16.44 2.31
N LEU A 28 -14.97 -16.07 3.25
CA LEU A 28 -16.30 -16.67 3.39
C LEU A 28 -17.10 -16.68 2.07
N GLN A 29 -16.98 -15.61 1.28
CA GLN A 29 -17.70 -15.42 0.02
C GLN A 29 -17.13 -16.25 -1.14
N LEU A 30 -15.84 -16.61 -1.08
CA LEU A 30 -15.16 -17.37 -2.14
C LEU A 30 -15.13 -18.87 -1.85
N SER A 31 -15.09 -19.23 -0.56
CA SER A 31 -15.05 -20.62 -0.12
C SER A 31 -16.26 -21.40 -0.64
N GLY A 32 -15.99 -22.48 -1.38
CA GLY A 32 -17.04 -23.30 -1.99
C GLY A 32 -17.77 -22.65 -3.18
N ASN A 33 -17.31 -21.50 -3.69
CA ASN A 33 -17.94 -20.79 -4.81
C ASN A 33 -16.98 -20.57 -6.00
N PRO A 34 -16.80 -21.59 -6.87
CA PRO A 34 -15.88 -21.51 -8.00
C PRO A 34 -16.16 -20.33 -8.96
N SER A 35 -17.44 -19.98 -9.14
CA SER A 35 -17.82 -18.88 -10.02
C SER A 35 -17.26 -17.53 -9.55
N PHE A 36 -17.23 -17.30 -8.24
CA PHE A 36 -16.66 -16.07 -7.66
C PHE A 36 -15.14 -16.10 -7.70
N VAL A 37 -14.53 -17.28 -7.54
CA VAL A 37 -13.08 -17.45 -7.72
C VAL A 37 -12.65 -17.09 -9.15
N ASP A 38 -13.41 -17.48 -10.17
CA ASP A 38 -13.08 -17.15 -11.56
C ASP A 38 -13.25 -15.65 -11.87
N VAL A 39 -14.24 -14.99 -11.24
CA VAL A 39 -14.35 -13.53 -11.28
C VAL A 39 -13.12 -12.88 -10.64
N MET A 40 -12.68 -13.36 -9.47
CA MET A 40 -11.48 -12.85 -8.80
C MET A 40 -10.21 -13.01 -9.65
N LYS A 41 -10.00 -14.18 -10.28
CA LYS A 41 -8.87 -14.40 -11.21
C LYS A 41 -8.86 -13.39 -12.37
N SER A 42 -10.04 -13.06 -12.89
CA SER A 42 -10.17 -12.09 -13.97
C SER A 42 -9.82 -10.66 -13.52
N ILE A 43 -10.21 -10.30 -12.29
CA ILE A 43 -9.85 -9.02 -11.66
C ILE A 43 -8.35 -8.96 -11.40
N GLU A 44 -7.79 -10.02 -10.81
CA GLU A 44 -6.36 -10.16 -10.51
C GLU A 44 -5.52 -10.01 -11.79
N LYS A 45 -5.87 -10.74 -12.86
CA LYS A 45 -5.20 -10.62 -14.16
C LYS A 45 -5.19 -9.19 -14.71
N ARG A 46 -6.26 -8.42 -14.50
CA ARG A 46 -6.34 -7.03 -14.95
C ARG A 46 -5.46 -6.10 -14.10
N ILE A 47 -5.45 -6.28 -12.79
CA ILE A 47 -4.64 -5.46 -11.87
C ILE A 47 -3.15 -5.71 -12.10
N SER A 48 -2.74 -6.96 -12.35
CA SER A 48 -1.35 -7.34 -12.64
C SER A 48 -0.77 -6.71 -13.92
N GLN A 49 -1.55 -5.96 -14.68
CA GLN A 49 -1.09 -5.20 -15.85
C GLN A 49 -0.73 -3.74 -15.52
N TYR A 50 -0.94 -3.29 -14.28
CA TYR A 50 -0.65 -1.91 -13.91
C TYR A 50 0.86 -1.66 -13.82
N ASP A 51 1.28 -0.58 -14.45
CA ASP A 51 2.66 -0.09 -14.43
C ASP A 51 2.73 1.17 -13.59
N TYR A 52 3.18 1.02 -12.35
CA TYR A 52 3.33 2.10 -11.39
C TYR A 52 4.75 2.13 -10.84
N LYS A 53 5.12 3.28 -10.27
CA LYS A 53 6.33 3.42 -9.47
C LYS A 53 5.99 3.60 -8.01
N CYS A 54 6.78 2.95 -7.17
CA CYS A 54 6.76 3.09 -5.73
C CYS A 54 8.07 3.72 -5.24
N VAL A 55 8.06 4.15 -3.99
CA VAL A 55 9.25 4.60 -3.28
C VAL A 55 9.80 3.41 -2.51
N SER A 56 11.06 3.04 -2.76
CA SER A 56 11.72 1.98 -1.99
C SER A 56 11.97 2.43 -0.55
N GLU A 57 12.07 1.48 0.37
CA GLU A 57 12.36 1.70 1.80
C GLU A 57 13.45 2.75 2.04
N ASP A 58 14.62 2.58 1.41
CA ASP A 58 15.81 3.43 1.60
C ASP A 58 15.64 4.87 1.08
N GLN A 59 14.59 5.13 0.30
CA GLN A 59 14.34 6.41 -0.35
C GLN A 59 13.20 7.20 0.28
N ILE A 60 12.47 6.62 1.24
CA ILE A 60 11.29 7.26 1.86
C ILE A 60 11.66 8.60 2.50
N GLU A 61 12.72 8.64 3.31
CA GLU A 61 13.13 9.87 4.02
C GLU A 61 13.54 10.98 3.04
N GLN A 62 14.33 10.64 2.01
CA GLN A 62 14.77 11.61 1.00
C GLN A 62 13.59 12.17 0.18
N LYS A 63 12.55 11.36 -0.03
CA LYS A 63 11.38 11.70 -0.85
C LYS A 63 10.20 12.23 -0.05
N ALA A 64 10.28 12.26 1.28
CA ALA A 64 9.23 12.76 2.16
C ALA A 64 8.71 14.14 1.75
N LYS A 65 9.58 15.03 1.28
CA LYS A 65 9.24 16.38 0.79
C LYS A 65 8.22 16.44 -0.36
N TYR A 66 7.99 15.34 -1.10
CA TYR A 66 7.00 15.27 -2.18
C TYR A 66 5.62 14.81 -1.67
N ILE A 67 5.58 14.23 -0.48
CA ILE A 67 4.41 13.69 0.18
C ILE A 67 3.84 14.78 1.09
N LYS A 68 2.53 14.95 1.08
CA LYS A 68 1.82 15.97 1.87
C LYS A 68 0.91 15.29 2.88
N ASP A 69 0.61 16.01 3.96
CA ASP A 69 -0.37 15.56 4.93
C ASP A 69 -1.70 15.24 4.25
N GLY A 70 -2.28 14.10 4.61
CA GLY A 70 -3.51 13.58 4.01
C GLY A 70 -3.33 12.83 2.69
N ASP A 71 -2.12 12.73 2.13
CA ASP A 71 -1.85 11.76 1.05
C ASP A 71 -2.12 10.34 1.55
N ILE A 72 -2.70 9.52 0.68
CA ILE A 72 -2.99 8.12 0.96
C ILE A 72 -1.76 7.30 0.66
N ILE A 73 -1.37 6.48 1.63
CA ILE A 73 -0.20 5.61 1.60
C ILE A 73 -0.68 4.18 1.50
N ALA A 74 -0.11 3.44 0.56
CA ALA A 74 -0.24 1.98 0.47
C ALA A 74 1.14 1.36 0.65
N PHE A 75 1.27 0.48 1.66
CA PHE A 75 2.51 -0.21 1.98
C PHE A 75 2.66 -1.43 1.07
N CYS A 76 3.59 -1.35 0.12
CA CYS A 76 3.81 -2.38 -0.91
C CYS A 76 4.34 -3.66 -0.28
N SER A 77 3.73 -4.80 -0.58
CA SER A 77 4.06 -6.08 0.06
C SER A 77 4.86 -7.00 -0.86
N ASN A 78 5.79 -7.76 -0.28
CA ASN A 78 6.49 -8.86 -0.97
C ASN A 78 5.84 -10.23 -0.70
N ILE A 79 4.63 -10.26 -0.12
CA ILE A 79 3.86 -11.50 0.01
C ILE A 79 3.40 -11.92 -1.38
N GLU A 80 3.68 -13.16 -1.75
CA GLU A 80 3.34 -13.68 -3.08
C GLU A 80 1.85 -13.48 -3.41
N GLY A 81 1.59 -12.79 -4.52
CA GLY A 81 0.23 -12.51 -5.01
C GLY A 81 -0.53 -11.42 -4.24
N LEU A 82 0.10 -10.72 -3.28
CA LEU A 82 -0.48 -9.62 -2.51
C LEU A 82 0.38 -8.37 -2.69
N ASP A 83 -0.22 -7.33 -3.27
CA ASP A 83 0.46 -6.12 -3.69
C ASP A 83 0.56 -5.05 -2.58
N VAL A 84 -0.46 -4.96 -1.72
CA VAL A 84 -0.52 -3.99 -0.60
C VAL A 84 -0.90 -4.71 0.70
N ALA A 85 -0.09 -4.54 1.75
CA ALA A 85 -0.33 -5.17 3.06
C ALA A 85 -1.07 -4.27 4.06
N HIS A 86 -0.97 -2.94 3.91
CA HIS A 86 -1.56 -1.98 4.84
C HIS A 86 -1.74 -0.62 4.19
N THR A 87 -2.57 0.24 4.78
CA THR A 87 -2.80 1.61 4.30
C THR A 87 -2.80 2.63 5.43
N ALA A 88 -2.44 3.87 5.12
CA ALA A 88 -2.41 4.98 6.06
C ALA A 88 -2.64 6.33 5.39
N LEU A 89 -2.76 7.39 6.19
CA LEU A 89 -2.68 8.78 5.75
C LEU A 89 -1.33 9.36 6.15
N ALA A 90 -0.63 10.03 5.24
CA ALA A 90 0.61 10.74 5.53
C ALA A 90 0.36 11.87 6.55
N TYR A 91 1.29 12.05 7.48
CA TYR A 91 1.24 13.10 8.50
C TYR A 91 2.65 13.49 8.93
N HIS A 92 3.03 14.75 8.83
CA HIS A 92 4.35 15.22 9.23
C HIS A 92 4.38 15.67 10.70
N ILE A 93 5.43 15.26 11.42
CA ILE A 93 5.76 15.73 12.77
C ILE A 93 7.18 16.29 12.71
N ASP A 94 7.36 17.57 13.03
CA ASP A 94 8.67 18.24 13.04
C ASP A 94 9.51 17.99 11.76
N ASN A 95 8.87 18.08 10.58
CA ASN A 95 9.42 17.79 9.25
C ASN A 95 9.79 16.32 8.95
N GLN A 96 9.51 15.39 9.86
CA GLN A 96 9.63 13.96 9.61
C GLN A 96 8.29 13.38 9.14
N LEU A 97 8.32 12.49 8.16
CA LEU A 97 7.12 11.83 7.66
C LEU A 97 6.70 10.69 8.60
N HIS A 98 5.57 10.87 9.28
CA HIS A 98 4.82 9.87 10.03
C HIS A 98 3.52 9.56 9.29
N PHE A 99 2.58 8.89 9.97
CA PHE A 99 1.31 8.52 9.38
C PHE A 99 0.23 8.27 10.42
N ILE A 100 -1.02 8.41 10.00
CA ILE A 100 -2.22 8.06 10.76
C ILE A 100 -2.78 6.76 10.19
N HIS A 101 -3.02 5.77 11.04
CA HIS A 101 -3.58 4.49 10.58
C HIS A 101 -4.42 3.80 11.67
N ALA A 102 -5.31 2.91 11.23
CA ALA A 102 -5.90 1.91 12.11
C ALA A 102 -4.83 0.87 12.45
N SER A 103 -4.45 0.78 13.73
CA SER A 103 -3.46 -0.18 14.21
C SER A 103 -4.15 -1.36 14.85
N THR A 104 -3.89 -2.56 14.36
CA THR A 104 -4.33 -3.80 15.01
C THR A 104 -3.66 -3.98 16.37
N THR A 105 -2.42 -3.51 16.54
CA THR A 105 -1.69 -3.62 17.81
C THR A 105 -2.26 -2.70 18.89
N GLU A 106 -2.69 -1.49 18.50
CA GLU A 106 -3.24 -0.49 19.43
C GLU A 106 -4.77 -0.54 19.54
N ASP A 107 -5.42 -1.35 18.71
CA ASP A 107 -6.88 -1.51 18.58
C ASP A 107 -7.63 -0.17 18.39
N LYS A 108 -6.99 0.80 17.74
CA LYS A 108 -7.54 2.13 17.47
C LYS A 108 -6.81 2.82 16.33
N VAL A 109 -7.37 3.96 15.90
CA VAL A 109 -6.67 4.87 15.01
C VAL A 109 -5.63 5.65 15.81
N VAL A 110 -4.38 5.63 15.35
CA VAL A 110 -3.25 6.29 16.00
C VAL A 110 -2.44 7.09 15.00
N VAL A 111 -1.76 8.12 15.48
CA VAL A 111 -0.58 8.67 14.83
C VAL A 111 0.59 7.75 15.18
N SER A 112 1.35 7.29 14.19
CA SER A 112 2.48 6.41 14.43
C SER A 112 3.60 7.12 15.19
N GLU A 113 4.08 6.52 16.27
CA GLU A 113 5.26 6.98 17.00
C GLU A 113 6.53 6.85 16.15
N LYS A 114 6.58 5.86 15.25
CA LYS A 114 7.69 5.67 14.31
C LYS A 114 7.49 6.54 13.08
N SER A 115 8.61 7.01 12.51
CA SER A 115 8.59 7.55 11.16
C SER A 115 8.17 6.47 10.16
N MET A 116 7.65 6.89 9.02
CA MET A 116 7.25 5.98 7.94
C MET A 116 8.42 5.13 7.45
N ALA A 117 9.61 5.73 7.31
CA ALA A 117 10.82 5.01 6.94
C ALA A 117 11.19 3.94 7.99
N GLY A 118 11.14 4.29 9.28
CA GLY A 118 11.40 3.34 10.37
C GLY A 118 10.38 2.20 10.41
N TYR A 119 9.10 2.50 10.17
CA TYR A 119 8.04 1.49 10.13
C TYR A 119 8.21 0.49 8.97
N VAL A 120 8.58 0.97 7.77
CA VAL A 120 8.83 0.09 6.62
C VAL A 120 10.05 -0.79 6.89
N LYS A 121 11.15 -0.22 7.37
CA LYS A 121 12.38 -0.93 7.70
C LYS A 121 12.21 -2.07 8.70
N ASP A 122 11.30 -1.91 9.66
CA ASP A 122 11.03 -2.93 10.67
C ASP A 122 10.14 -4.08 10.16
N ARG A 123 9.57 -3.97 8.94
CA ARG A 123 8.60 -4.92 8.39
C ARG A 123 9.16 -5.67 7.21
N LYS A 124 9.60 -6.90 7.46
CA LYS A 124 10.11 -7.83 6.43
C LYS A 124 9.16 -8.06 5.25
N ASN A 125 7.86 -7.88 5.46
CA ASN A 125 6.85 -8.13 4.44
C ASN A 125 6.43 -6.89 3.63
N VAL A 126 7.10 -5.75 3.84
CA VAL A 126 6.86 -4.48 3.16
C VAL A 126 8.17 -3.99 2.57
N TYR A 127 8.19 -3.60 1.29
CA TYR A 127 9.42 -3.18 0.61
C TYR A 127 9.44 -1.70 0.22
N GLY A 128 8.32 -1.00 0.39
CA GLY A 128 8.17 0.38 -0.06
C GLY A 128 6.75 0.90 0.07
N ILE A 129 6.50 2.06 -0.54
CA ILE A 129 5.20 2.74 -0.51
C ILE A 129 4.77 3.23 -1.88
N LEU A 130 3.48 3.07 -2.17
CA LEU A 130 2.76 3.86 -3.16
C LEU A 130 2.15 5.08 -2.46
N VAL A 131 2.08 6.20 -3.20
CA VAL A 131 1.52 7.44 -2.67
C VAL A 131 0.48 7.98 -3.65
N ALA A 132 -0.73 8.23 -3.14
CA ALA A 132 -1.81 8.79 -3.93
C ALA A 132 -2.43 10.02 -3.25
N ARG A 133 -2.75 11.04 -4.05
CA ARG A 133 -3.32 12.30 -3.55
C ARG A 133 -4.81 12.41 -3.90
N PRO A 134 -5.70 12.68 -2.93
CA PRO A 134 -7.09 13.01 -3.22
C PRO A 134 -7.19 14.21 -4.17
N VAL A 135 -8.18 14.18 -5.07
CA VAL A 135 -8.52 15.31 -5.94
C VAL A 135 -9.98 15.63 -5.69
N PHE A 136 -10.24 16.79 -5.12
CA PHE A 136 -11.58 17.27 -4.86
C PHE A 136 -11.99 18.15 -6.04
N LYS A 137 -13.12 17.82 -6.67
CA LYS A 137 -13.77 18.75 -7.60
C LYS A 137 -14.57 19.72 -6.74
N ASN A 138 -14.30 21.01 -6.92
CA ASN A 138 -15.15 22.08 -6.40
C ASN A 138 -16.49 22.09 -7.15
#